data_AF-A0A915XLW5-F1
#
_entry.id   AF-A0A915XLW5-F1
#
_cell.length_a   1.000
_cell.length_b   1.000
_cell.length_c   1.000
_cell.angle_alpha   90.00
_cell.angle_beta   90.00
_cell.angle_gamma   90.00
#
_symmetry.space_group_name_H-M   'P 1'
#
loop_
_entity.id
_entity.type
_entity.pdbx_description
1 polymer ?
#
loop_
_entity_poly.entity_id
_entity_poly.type
_entity_poly.pdbx_seq_one_letter_code
_entity_poly.pdbx_strand_id
1 'polypeptide(L)' 'MAEVKVQEGESIESALRRFKRKVQQEDIIKDIKKHSFYLKPGDKRRAKQALARKRSRKKQRRETD' A
#
# COMPACT_ATOMS: atom_id res chain seq x y z
N MET A 1 10.29 -5.61 -2.39
CA MET A 1 10.89 -5.85 -1.06
C MET A 1 11.43 -4.52 -0.56
N ALA A 2 10.95 -4.05 0.59
CA ALA A 2 11.32 -2.74 1.09
C ALA A 2 12.71 -2.79 1.75
N GLU A 3 13.70 -2.13 1.14
CA GLU A 3 15.04 -1.96 1.71
C GLU A 3 15.33 -0.47 1.96
N VAL A 4 15.90 -0.14 3.12
CA VAL A 4 16.38 1.21 3.45
C VAL A 4 17.79 1.11 4.00
N LYS A 5 18.73 1.79 3.34
CA LYS A 5 20.10 1.97 3.83
C LYS A 5 20.13 3.20 4.74
N VAL A 6 20.67 3.01 5.95
CA VAL A 6 20.87 4.08 6.94
C VAL A 6 22.13 4.85 6.56
N GLN A 7 22.06 6.19 6.64
CA GLN A 7 23.21 7.06 6.36
C GLN A 7 23.94 7.40 7.67
N GLU A 8 25.25 7.64 7.60
CA GLU A 8 26.05 8.08 8.74
C GLU A 8 25.53 9.44 9.24
N GLY A 9 25.10 9.50 10.52
CA GLY A 9 24.49 10.68 11.12
C GLY A 9 22.96 10.74 11.11
N GLU A 10 22.26 9.74 10.55
CA GLU A 10 20.80 9.67 10.62
C GLU A 10 20.32 9.10 11.97
N SER A 11 19.25 9.67 12.53
CA SER A 11 18.59 9.05 13.69
C SER A 11 17.87 7.77 13.28
N ILE A 12 17.91 6.76 14.16
CA ILE A 12 17.24 5.46 13.95
C ILE A 12 15.74 5.66 13.66
N GLU A 13 15.11 6.65 14.30
CA GLU A 13 13.68 6.93 14.12
C GLU A 13 13.37 7.43 12.70
N SER A 14 14.23 8.27 12.11
CA SER A 14 14.08 8.72 10.72
C SER A 14 14.16 7.54 9.75
N ALA A 15 15.14 6.66 9.92
CA ALA A 15 15.29 5.46 9.09
C ALA A 15 14.05 4.55 9.18
N LEU A 16 13.52 4.32 10.39
CA LEU A 16 12.27 3.56 10.60
C LEU A 16 11.06 4.22 9.93
N ARG A 17 10.97 5.55 9.95
CA ARG A 17 9.88 6.26 9.27
C ARG A 17 9.95 6.08 7.76
N ARG A 18 11.15 6.16 7.17
CA ARG A 18 11.37 5.90 5.73
C ARG A 18 11.05 4.45 5.38
N PHE A 19 11.45 3.51 6.22
CA PHE A 19 11.13 2.09 6.04
C PHE A 19 9.63 1.83 6.08
N LYS A 20 8.91 2.36 7.07
CA LYS A 20 7.44 2.24 7.15
C LYS A 20 6.75 2.79 5.90
N ARG A 21 7.22 3.93 5.36
CA ARG A 21 6.71 4.49 4.11
C ARG A 21 6.98 3.57 2.91
N LYS A 22 8.19 3.02 2.76
CA LYS A 22 8.50 2.07 1.69
C LYS A 22 7.64 0.79 1.77
N VAL A 23 7.47 0.22 2.96
CA VAL A 23 6.60 -0.94 3.19
C VAL A 23 5.15 -0.66 2.79
N GLN A 24 4.66 0.55 3.09
CA GLN A 24 3.32 0.98 2.67
C GLN A 24 3.22 1.22 1.17
N GLN A 25 4.26 1.78 0.54
CA GLN A 25 4.30 2.04 -0.90
C GLN A 25 4.32 0.75 -1.72
N GLU A 26 5.04 -0.27 -1.24
CA GLU A 26 5.09 -1.59 -1.87
C GLU A 26 3.87 -2.47 -1.55
N ASP A 27 2.89 -1.95 -0.78
CA ASP A 27 1.66 -2.66 -0.42
C ASP A 27 1.85 -4.05 0.25
N ILE A 28 3.05 -4.34 0.80
CA ILE A 28 3.45 -5.65 1.36
C ILE A 28 2.41 -6.18 2.37
N ILE A 29 2.00 -5.33 3.31
CA ILE A 29 1.02 -5.70 4.36
C ILE A 29 -0.35 -6.01 3.75
N LYS A 30 -0.74 -5.29 2.68
CA LYS A 30 -2.02 -5.55 2.00
C LYS A 30 -1.98 -6.86 1.23
N ASP A 31 -0.84 -7.18 0.62
CA ASP A 31 -0.67 -8.44 -0.09
C ASP A 31 -0.69 -9.63 0.87
N ILE A 32 -0.04 -9.54 2.03
CA ILE A 32 -0.17 -10.58 3.07
C ILE A 32 -1.63 -10.81 3.43
N LYS A 33 -2.40 -9.74 3.70
CA LYS A 33 -3.83 -9.84 4.04
C LYS A 33 -4.70 -10.38 2.90
N LYS A 34 -4.30 -10.14 1.65
CA LYS A 34 -5.03 -10.62 0.47
C LYS A 34 -4.79 -12.12 0.22
N HIS A 35 -3.64 -12.63 0.65
CA HIS A 35 -3.24 -14.03 0.45
C HIS A 35 -3.38 -14.88 1.71
N SER A 36 -3.75 -14.30 2.85
CA SER A 36 -3.92 -15.05 4.11
C SER A 36 -5.07 -16.04 4.08
N PHE A 37 -6.02 -15.90 3.15
CA PHE A 37 -7.10 -16.85 2.92
C PHE A 37 -7.43 -16.97 1.43
N TYR A 38 -7.96 -18.12 1.04
CA TYR A 38 -8.44 -18.31 -0.32
C TYR A 38 -9.71 -17.48 -0.55
N LEU A 39 -9.62 -16.53 -1.50
CA LEU A 39 -10.79 -15.94 -2.13
C LEU A 39 -11.08 -16.61 -3.47
N LYS A 40 -12.35 -16.92 -3.71
CA LYS A 40 -12.83 -17.36 -5.03
C LYS A 40 -12.47 -16.31 -6.11
N PRO A 41 -12.21 -16.72 -7.37
CA PRO A 41 -11.86 -15.79 -8.44
C PRO A 41 -12.87 -14.65 -8.64
N GLY A 42 -14.18 -14.96 -8.49
CA GLY A 42 -15.25 -13.96 -8.58
C GLY A 42 -15.17 -12.89 -7.50
N ASP A 43 -14.89 -13.27 -6.26
CA ASP A 43 -14.78 -12.35 -5.14
C ASP A 43 -13.51 -11.50 -5.23
N LYS A 44 -12.39 -12.09 -5.69
CA LYS A 44 -11.17 -11.34 -6.04
C LYS A 44 -11.45 -10.28 -7.10
N ARG A 45 -12.20 -10.61 -8.16
CA ARG A 45 -12.59 -9.67 -9.23
C ARG A 45 -13.48 -8.56 -8.68
N ARG A 46 -14.49 -8.89 -7.87
CA ARG A 46 -15.40 -7.91 -7.25
C ARG A 46 -14.65 -6.94 -6.33
N ALA A 47 -13.76 -7.45 -5.49
CA ALA A 47 -12.92 -6.63 -4.61
C ALA A 47 -12.00 -5.67 -5.40
N LYS A 48 -11.36 -6.16 -6.47
CA LYS A 48 -10.53 -5.33 -7.36
C LYS A 48 -11.32 -4.19 -7.99
N GLN A 49 -12.53 -4.47 -8.51
CA GLN A 49 -13.41 -3.46 -9.10
C GLN A 49 -13.87 -2.42 -8.07
N ALA A 50 -14.25 -2.85 -6.87
CA ALA A 50 -14.65 -1.93 -5.80
C ALA A 50 -13.51 -0.98 -5.40
N LEU A 51 -12.29 -1.50 -5.25
CA LEU A 51 -11.11 -0.69 -4.96
C LEU A 51 -10.78 0.30 -6.10
N ALA A 52 -10.90 -0.12 -7.37
CA ALA A 52 -10.69 0.76 -8.51
C ALA A 52 -11.72 1.91 -8.54
N ARG A 53 -13.01 1.61 -8.32
CA ARG A 53 -14.07 2.63 -8.22
C ARG A 53 -13.80 3.62 -7.08
N LYS A 54 -13.37 3.13 -5.91
CA LYS A 54 -12.99 3.98 -4.77
C LYS A 54 -11.81 4.89 -5.10
N ARG A 55 -10.78 4.38 -5.79
CA ARG A 55 -9.62 5.17 -6.23
C ARG A 55 -10.02 6.26 -7.23
N SER A 56 -10.86 5.92 -8.22
CA SER A 56 -11.38 6.88 -9.20
C SER A 56 -12.16 8.01 -8.54
N ARG A 57 -13.11 7.70 -7.66
CA ARG A 57 -13.89 8.70 -6.90
C ARG A 57 -12.99 9.63 -6.08
N LYS A 58 -11.93 9.09 -5.46
CA LYS A 58 -10.96 9.90 -4.70
C LYS A 58 -10.11 10.80 -5.61
N LYS A 59 -9.78 10.34 -6.81
CA LYS A 59 -9.04 11.12 -7.80
C LYS A 59 -9.90 12.28 -8.30
N GLN A 60 -11.14 12.01 -8.71
CA GLN A 60 -12.08 13.04 -9.17
C GLN A 60 -12.28 14.14 -8.13
N ARG A 61 -12.50 13.78 -6.86
CA ARG A 61 -12.64 14.77 -5.78
C ARG A 61 -11.43 15.70 -5.63
N ARG A 62 -10.21 15.20 -5.89
CA ARG A 62 -8.99 16.01 -5.83
C ARG A 62 -8.78 16.92 -7.04
N GLU A 63 -9.42 16.61 -8.17
CA GLU A 63 -9.35 17.41 -9.40
C GLU A 63 -10.41 18.52 -9.40
N THR A 64 -11.48 18.34 -8.63
CA THR A 64 -12.55 19.32 -8.45
C THR A 64 -12.28 20.36 -7.35
N ASP A 65 -11.36 20.06 -6.42
CA ASP A 65 -10.85 21.00 -5.39
C ASP A 65 -9.65 21.78 -5.97
#